data_AF-A0A1T4RB85-F1
#
_entry.id   AF-A0A1T4RB85-F1
#
_cell.length_a   1.000
_cell.length_b   1.000
_cell.length_c   1.000
_cell.angle_alpha   90.00
_cell.angle_beta   90.00
_cell.angle_gamma   90.00
#
_symmetry.space_group_name_H-M   'P 1'
#
loop_
_entity.id
_entity.type
_entity.pdbx_description
1 polymer ?
#
loop_
_entity_poly.entity_id
_entity_poly.type
_entity_poly.pdbx_seq_one_letter_code
_entity_poly.pdbx_strand_id
1 'polypeptide(L)'
;MYIYRTLHHPEGWKGLAEFEIRDNQIFTTVHHASGTHTQPWFEITNDKVYPTVYHPNGRSSFPWFEINGSSLKTSVNHPKGVQGLPWYKIQ
;
A
#
# COMPACT_ATOMS: atom_id res chain seq x y z
N MET A 1 7.07 -9.13 -5.67
CA MET A 1 6.33 -8.20 -6.55
C MET A 1 6.51 -6.79 -6.03
N TYR A 2 6.40 -5.76 -6.86
CA TYR A 2 6.61 -4.37 -6.47
C TYR A 2 5.35 -3.53 -6.63
N ILE A 3 5.23 -2.48 -5.81
CA ILE A 3 4.08 -1.57 -5.80
C ILE A 3 4.55 -0.16 -6.19
N TYR A 4 3.89 0.40 -7.20
CA TYR A 4 4.22 1.70 -7.80
C TYR A 4 3.05 2.67 -7.67
N ARG A 5 3.34 3.96 -7.45
CA ARG A 5 2.31 5.00 -7.44
C ARG A 5 1.75 5.25 -8.84
N THR A 6 0.44 5.34 -8.94
CA THR A 6 -0.22 5.84 -10.14
C THR A 6 -0.30 7.37 -10.13
N LEU A 7 -0.76 7.97 -11.22
CA LEU A 7 -1.06 9.41 -11.27
C LEU A 7 -2.23 9.83 -10.37
N HIS A 8 -3.02 8.87 -9.88
CA HIS A 8 -4.19 9.13 -9.03
C HIS A 8 -3.86 9.11 -7.53
N HIS A 9 -2.62 8.77 -7.17
CA HIS A 9 -2.14 8.90 -5.80
C HIS A 9 -2.14 10.38 -5.38
N PRO A 10 -2.53 10.75 -4.15
CA PRO A 10 -2.60 12.15 -3.69
C PRO A 10 -1.25 12.88 -3.72
N GLU A 11 -0.16 12.12 -3.68
CA GLU A 11 1.21 12.66 -3.75
C GLU A 11 1.80 12.59 -5.18
N GLY A 12 0.95 12.34 -6.18
CA GLY A 12 1.34 12.24 -7.58
C GLY A 12 2.02 10.91 -7.95
N TRP A 13 2.30 10.78 -9.24
CA TRP A 13 2.93 9.60 -9.85
C TRP A 13 4.39 9.43 -9.45
N LYS A 14 4.86 8.17 -9.42
CA LYS A 14 6.28 7.84 -9.26
C LYS A 14 6.63 6.55 -10.00
N GLY A 15 7.68 6.61 -10.81
CA GLY A 15 8.15 5.47 -11.61
C GLY A 15 9.02 4.46 -10.86
N LEU A 16 9.35 4.72 -9.60
CA LEU A 16 10.13 3.81 -8.75
C LEU A 16 9.22 3.11 -7.74
N ALA A 17 9.47 1.82 -7.52
CA ALA A 17 8.70 1.00 -6.59
C ALA A 17 8.84 1.54 -5.17
N GLU A 18 7.72 1.83 -4.50
CA GLU A 18 7.74 2.32 -3.12
C GLU A 18 7.58 1.20 -2.10
N PHE A 19 6.92 0.13 -2.51
CA PHE A 19 6.79 -1.04 -1.67
C PHE A 19 7.15 -2.31 -2.43
N GLU A 20 7.49 -3.33 -1.66
CA GLU A 20 7.74 -4.68 -2.13
C GLU A 20 6.85 -5.65 -1.35
N ILE A 21 6.24 -6.58 -2.09
CA ILE A 21 5.46 -7.68 -1.54
C ILE A 21 6.36 -8.90 -1.39
N ARG A 22 6.47 -9.42 -0.16
CA ARG A 22 7.17 -10.66 0.21
C ARG A 22 6.25 -11.44 1.17
N ASP A 23 5.93 -12.69 0.87
CA ASP A 23 5.13 -13.57 1.77
C ASP A 23 3.87 -12.90 2.34
N ASN A 24 3.04 -12.32 1.45
CA ASN A 24 1.82 -11.57 1.80
C ASN A 24 2.05 -10.35 2.71
N GLN A 25 3.28 -9.90 2.87
CA GLN A 25 3.65 -8.72 3.63
C GLN A 25 4.20 -7.64 2.70
N ILE A 26 3.95 -6.38 3.03
CA ILE A 26 4.34 -5.20 2.23
C ILE A 26 5.35 -4.38 3.01
N PHE A 27 6.56 -4.27 2.45
CA PHE A 27 7.69 -3.55 3.04
C PHE A 27 7.98 -2.30 2.22
N THR A 28 8.49 -1.24 2.85
CA THR A 28 8.98 -0.08 2.13
C THR A 28 10.31 -0.38 1.45
N THR A 29 10.50 0.12 0.23
CA THR A 29 11.78 0.01 -0.49
C THR A 29 12.71 1.18 -0.16
N VAL A 30 13.91 1.20 -0.75
CA VAL A 30 14.83 2.36 -0.70
C VAL A 30 14.25 3.62 -1.36
N HIS A 31 13.22 3.47 -2.19
CA HIS A 31 12.59 4.59 -2.87
C HIS A 31 11.38 5.13 -2.12
N HIS A 32 10.91 4.48 -1.05
CA HIS A 32 9.84 5.04 -0.23
C HIS A 32 10.31 6.33 0.47
N ALA A 33 9.44 7.33 0.62
CA ALA A 33 9.80 8.62 1.23
C ALA A 33 10.33 8.50 2.68
N SER A 34 9.86 7.48 3.42
CA SER A 34 10.31 7.16 4.78
C SER A 34 11.50 6.19 4.84
N GLY A 35 12.13 5.88 3.69
CA GLY A 35 13.22 4.92 3.58
C GLY A 35 12.79 3.45 3.70
N THR A 36 13.77 2.55 3.73
CA THR A 36 13.58 1.11 3.87
C THR A 36 13.36 0.72 5.32
N HIS A 37 12.38 -0.16 5.57
CA HIS A 37 12.10 -0.73 6.88
C HIS A 37 12.16 -2.25 6.83
N THR A 38 12.65 -2.87 7.91
CA THR A 38 12.75 -4.33 8.04
C THR A 38 11.46 -4.98 8.53
N GLN A 39 10.52 -4.19 9.05
CA GLN A 39 9.18 -4.65 9.44
C GLN A 39 8.16 -4.29 8.35
N PRO A 40 7.14 -5.13 8.14
CA PRO A 40 6.13 -4.89 7.12
C PRO A 40 5.16 -3.80 7.56
N TRP A 41 4.89 -2.84 6.70
CA TRP A 41 3.92 -1.78 6.93
C TRP A 41 2.49 -2.27 6.71
N PHE A 42 2.29 -3.20 5.78
CA PHE A 42 0.99 -3.81 5.55
C PHE A 42 1.08 -5.32 5.44
N GLU A 43 -0.07 -5.97 5.64
CA GLU A 43 -0.30 -7.39 5.39
C GLU A 43 -1.47 -7.56 4.40
N ILE A 44 -1.38 -8.59 3.56
CA ILE A 44 -2.37 -8.93 2.54
C ILE A 44 -3.14 -10.16 2.98
N THR A 45 -4.45 -10.01 3.16
CA THR A 45 -5.37 -11.08 3.54
C THR A 45 -6.64 -11.01 2.69
N ASN A 46 -6.94 -12.05 1.91
CA ASN A 46 -8.16 -12.12 1.06
C ASN A 46 -8.38 -10.86 0.20
N ASP A 47 -7.39 -10.52 -0.63
CA ASP A 47 -7.37 -9.33 -1.51
C ASP A 47 -7.54 -7.98 -0.79
N LYS A 48 -7.33 -7.96 0.53
CA LYS A 48 -7.40 -6.76 1.35
C LYS A 48 -6.05 -6.48 2.00
N VAL A 49 -5.71 -5.20 2.09
CA VAL A 49 -4.44 -4.73 2.62
C VAL A 49 -4.67 -4.01 3.94
N TYR A 50 -4.10 -4.52 5.01
CA TYR A 50 -4.27 -4.02 6.37
C TYR A 50 -2.96 -3.43 6.87
N PRO A 51 -2.97 -2.25 7.52
CA PRO A 51 -1.76 -1.73 8.16
C PRO A 51 -1.44 -2.59 9.38
N THR A 52 -0.16 -2.94 9.54
CA THR A 52 0.33 -3.70 10.69
C THR A 52 0.58 -2.77 11.88
N VAL A 53 1.04 -3.33 13.00
CA VAL A 53 1.54 -2.55 14.16
C VAL A 53 2.77 -1.70 13.83
N TYR A 54 3.48 -2.00 12.74
CA TYR A 54 4.71 -1.30 12.34
C TYR A 54 4.46 -0.17 11.34
N HIS A 55 3.22 -0.02 10.87
CA HIS A 55 2.84 1.14 10.07
C HIS A 55 2.96 2.42 10.93
N PRO A 56 3.48 3.56 10.42
CA PRO A 56 3.67 4.79 11.22
C PRO A 56 2.38 5.36 11.82
N ASN A 57 1.24 5.05 11.20
CA ASN A 57 -0.09 5.45 11.67
C ASN A 57 -0.77 4.36 12.54
N GLY A 58 -0.06 3.30 12.91
CA GLY A 58 -0.55 2.18 13.71
C GLY A 58 -1.38 1.15 12.93
N ARG A 59 -1.78 0.10 13.65
CA ARG A 59 -2.61 -1.01 13.13
C ARG A 59 -4.07 -0.59 12.99
N SER A 60 -4.76 -1.23 12.04
CA SER A 60 -6.21 -1.13 11.84
C SER A 60 -6.82 -2.52 11.72
N SER A 61 -8.00 -2.72 12.32
CA SER A 61 -8.83 -3.92 12.11
C SER A 61 -9.55 -3.92 10.76
N PHE A 62 -9.58 -2.77 10.09
CA PHE A 62 -10.19 -2.60 8.78
C PHE A 62 -9.12 -2.43 7.69
N PRO A 63 -9.37 -2.94 6.47
CA PRO A 63 -8.41 -2.81 5.38
C PRO A 63 -8.33 -1.36 4.94
N TRP A 64 -7.15 -0.93 4.52
CA TRP A 64 -6.93 0.39 3.94
C TRP A 64 -6.94 0.37 2.43
N PHE A 65 -6.54 -0.75 1.83
CA PHE A 65 -6.67 -0.95 0.40
C PHE A 65 -7.32 -2.28 0.06
N GLU A 66 -7.87 -2.33 -1.14
CA GLU A 66 -8.40 -3.53 -1.78
C GLU A 66 -7.67 -3.77 -3.09
N ILE A 67 -7.25 -5.01 -3.30
CA ILE A 67 -6.58 -5.49 -4.49
C ILE A 67 -7.66 -5.85 -5.51
N ASN A 68 -7.59 -5.20 -6.67
CA ASN A 68 -8.47 -5.45 -7.82
C ASN A 68 -7.58 -5.75 -9.03
N GLY A 69 -7.35 -7.04 -9.28
CA GLY A 69 -6.32 -7.48 -10.24
C GLY A 69 -4.94 -6.97 -9.81
N SER A 70 -4.27 -6.20 -10.67
CA SER A 70 -2.96 -5.61 -10.37
C SER A 70 -3.05 -4.22 -9.71
N SER A 71 -4.19 -3.79 -9.19
CA SER A 71 -4.41 -2.42 -8.73
C SER A 71 -4.82 -2.37 -7.26
N LEU A 72 -4.26 -1.43 -6.49
CA LEU A 72 -4.69 -1.14 -5.12
C LEU A 72 -5.56 0.12 -5.13
N LYS A 73 -6.80 -0.04 -4.68
CA LYS A 73 -7.75 1.04 -4.46
C LYS A 73 -7.93 1.25 -2.98
N THR A 74 -8.11 2.49 -2.53
CA THR A 74 -8.44 2.78 -1.14
C THR A 74 -9.79 2.15 -0.79
N SER A 75 -9.89 1.52 0.38
CA SER A 75 -11.18 1.09 0.93
C SER A 75 -11.93 2.28 1.54
N VAL A 76 -13.18 2.03 1.98
CA VAL A 76 -13.97 2.99 2.77
C VAL A 76 -13.36 3.34 4.14
N ASN A 77 -12.43 2.52 4.64
CA ASN A 77 -11.79 2.70 5.95
C ASN A 77 -10.38 3.29 5.85
N HIS A 78 -9.94 3.68 4.65
CA HIS A 78 -8.65 4.33 4.47
C HIS A 78 -8.65 5.72 5.17
N PRO A 79 -7.59 6.10 5.91
CA PRO A 79 -7.58 7.33 6.73
C PRO A 79 -7.68 8.62 5.90
N LYS A 80 -7.34 8.57 4.61
CA LYS A 80 -7.49 9.68 3.66
C LYS A 80 -8.80 9.62 2.84
N GLY A 81 -9.75 8.75 3.22
CA GLY A 81 -11.01 8.54 2.51
C GLY A 81 -10.92 7.57 1.33
N VAL A 82 -12.07 7.36 0.68
CA VAL A 82 -12.23 6.44 -0.45
C VAL A 82 -12.15 7.16 -1.80
N GLN A 83 -11.48 6.53 -2.76
CA GLN A 83 -11.36 6.96 -4.14
C GLN A 83 -11.50 5.75 -5.08
N GLY A 84 -12.29 5.90 -6.16
CA GLY A 84 -12.57 4.81 -7.10
C GLY A 84 -11.43 4.44 -8.06
N LEU A 85 -10.43 5.33 -8.17
CA LEU A 85 -9.24 5.15 -9.01
C LEU A 85 -8.07 4.58 -8.17
N PRO A 86 -7.24 3.71 -8.77
CA PRO A 86 -6.20 3.02 -8.03
C PRO A 86 -5.07 3.97 -7.64
N TRP A 87 -4.67 3.94 -6.38
CA TRP A 87 -3.54 4.71 -5.85
C TRP A 87 -2.21 4.06 -6.21
N TYR A 88 -2.20 2.72 -6.24
CA TYR A 88 -1.02 1.96 -6.60
C TYR A 88 -1.32 0.86 -7.61
N LYS A 89 -0.26 0.42 -8.29
CA LYS A 89 -0.26 -0.74 -9.18
C LYS A 89 0.80 -1.75 -8.72
N ILE A 90 0.45 -3.03 -8.72
CA ILE A 90 1.35 -4.16 -8.49
C ILE A 90 1.95 -4.57 -9.84
N GLN A 91 3.27 -4.73 -9.91
CA GLN A 91 4.01 -5.18 -11.09
C GLN A 91 5.17 -6.12 -10.70
#